data_AF-A0A2I2FAK3-F1
#
_entry.id   AF-A0A2I2FAK3-F1
#
_cell.length_a   1.000
_cell.length_b   1.000
_cell.length_c   1.000
_cell.angle_alpha   90.00
_cell.angle_beta   90.00
_cell.angle_gamma   90.00
#
_symmetry.space_group_name_H-M   'P 1'
#
loop_
_entity.id
_entity.type
_entity.pdbx_description
1 polymer ?
#
loop_
_entity_poly.entity_id
_entity_poly.type
_entity_poly.pdbx_seq_one_letter_code
_entity_poly.pdbx_strand_id
1 'polypeptide(L)' 'MVKNIVNSGLTGYIKREKLQDRLRSIFQEEIIVSHYNGLFYFDAPRLVNEDEIEYDWPDPPTPPGIP' A
#
# COMPACT_ATOMS: atom_id res chain seq x y z
N MET A 1 -4.09 18.70 -1.09
CA MET A 1 -3.62 17.34 -1.38
C MET A 1 -2.10 17.37 -1.28
N VAL A 2 -1.50 16.28 -0.80
CA VAL A 2 -0.06 16.13 -0.62
C VAL A 2 0.45 15.00 -1.50
N LYS A 3 1.60 15.23 -2.12
CA LYS A 3 2.26 14.26 -2.99
C LYS A 3 2.99 13.23 -2.15
N ASN A 4 2.58 11.98 -2.28
CA ASN A 4 3.19 10.82 -1.63
C ASN A 4 4.06 10.07 -2.62
N ILE A 5 5.19 9.55 -2.12
CA ILE A 5 6.16 8.79 -2.89
C ILE A 5 6.50 7.56 -2.09
N VAL A 6 6.19 6.39 -2.64
CA VAL A 6 6.33 5.09 -1.96
C VAL A 6 7.23 4.20 -2.79
N ASN A 7 8.13 3.46 -2.16
CA ASN A 7 9.01 2.55 -2.88
C ASN A 7 8.33 1.19 -3.13
N SER A 8 8.32 0.75 -4.38
CA SER A 8 7.79 -0.57 -4.78
C SER A 8 8.64 -1.71 -4.21
N GLY A 9 9.92 -1.46 -3.94
CA GLY A 9 10.83 -2.42 -3.30
C GLY A 9 10.53 -2.67 -1.82
N LEU A 10 9.89 -1.72 -1.12
CA LEU A 10 9.50 -1.85 0.29
C LEU A 10 8.12 -2.47 0.45
N THR A 11 7.21 -2.20 -0.48
CA THR A 11 5.80 -2.62 -0.40
C THR A 11 5.53 -4.06 -0.86
N GLY A 12 6.55 -4.93 -0.85
CA GLY A 12 6.39 -6.38 -1.02
C GLY A 12 5.44 -6.76 -2.16
N TYR A 13 5.82 -6.53 -3.42
CA TYR A 13 5.03 -6.97 -4.58
C TYR A 13 3.60 -6.37 -4.69
N ILE A 14 3.31 -5.24 -4.04
CA ILE A 14 2.00 -4.60 -4.23
C ILE A 14 1.84 -4.11 -5.69
N LYS A 15 0.79 -4.61 -6.36
CA LYS A 15 0.42 -4.13 -7.70
C LYS A 15 -0.19 -2.73 -7.58
N ARG A 16 0.07 -1.87 -8.57
CA ARG A 16 -0.55 -0.52 -8.68
C ARG A 16 -2.06 -0.55 -8.42
N GLU A 17 -2.78 -1.51 -8.99
CA GLU A 17 -4.23 -1.65 -8.85
C GLU A 17 -4.66 -1.94 -7.41
N LYS A 18 -3.89 -2.78 -6.69
CA LYS A 18 -4.14 -3.07 -5.27
C LYS A 18 -3.88 -1.85 -4.40
N LEU A 19 -2.82 -1.09 -4.70
CA LEU A 19 -2.51 0.15 -3.99
C LEU A 19 -3.61 1.20 -4.21
N GLN A 20 -4.10 1.36 -5.44
CA GLN A 20 -5.24 2.25 -5.74
C GLN A 20 -6.50 1.83 -5.00
N ASP A 21 -6.84 0.55 -4.99
CA ASP A 21 -8.03 0.04 -4.28
C ASP A 21 -7.93 0.27 -2.75
N ARG A 22 -6.74 0.06 -2.19
CA ARG A 22 -6.46 0.33 -0.77
C ARG A 22 -6.56 1.81 -0.43
N LEU A 23 -5.92 2.67 -1.22
CA LEU A 23 -6.00 4.12 -1.05
C LEU A 23 -7.44 4.61 -1.17
N ARG A 24 -8.20 4.06 -2.13
CA ARG A 24 -9.63 4.33 -2.26
C ARG A 24 -10.41 3.89 -1.03
N SER A 25 -10.10 2.76 -0.42
CA SER A 25 -10.75 2.33 0.83
C SER A 25 -10.39 3.21 2.03
N ILE A 26 -9.15 3.71 2.11
CA ILE A 26 -8.68 4.55 3.23
C ILE A 26 -9.28 5.96 3.16
N PHE A 27 -9.25 6.55 1.97
CA PHE A 27 -9.66 7.93 1.77
C PHE A 27 -11.11 8.08 1.28
N GLN A 28 -11.74 6.97 0.90
CA GLN A 28 -13.07 6.93 0.28
C GLN A 28 -13.16 7.80 -0.99
N GLU A 29 -12.02 8.08 -1.64
CA GLU A 29 -11.90 8.87 -2.85
C GLU A 29 -11.08 8.13 -3.91
N GLU A 30 -11.24 8.52 -5.19
CA GLU A 30 -10.45 7.92 -6.27
C GLU A 30 -9.03 8.52 -6.29
N ILE A 31 -8.04 7.75 -5.86
CA ILE A 31 -6.63 8.16 -5.88
C ILE A 31 -5.90 7.52 -7.06
N ILE A 32 -5.40 8.36 -7.97
CA ILE A 32 -4.63 7.94 -9.14
C ILE A 32 -3.18 7.69 -8.74
N VAL A 33 -2.77 6.42 -8.75
CA VAL A 33 -1.38 6.02 -8.52
C VAL A 33 -0.63 5.89 -9.84
N SER A 34 0.47 6.62 -9.96
CA SER A 34 1.45 6.51 -11.05
C SER A 34 2.65 5.70 -10.60
N HIS A 35 3.03 4.67 -11.37
CA HIS A 35 4.23 3.89 -11.09
C HIS A 35 5.34 4.31 -12.07
N TYR A 36 6.45 4.83 -11.55
CA TYR A 36 7.59 5.24 -12.36
C TYR A 36 8.89 4.86 -11.67
N ASN A 37 9.76 4.13 -12.38
CA ASN A 37 11.09 3.74 -11.90
C ASN A 37 11.08 2.97 -10.55
N GLY A 38 10.10 2.10 -10.32
CA GLY A 38 9.98 1.37 -9.05
C GLY A 38 9.43 2.21 -7.90
N LEU A 39 8.93 3.41 -8.17
CA LEU A 39 8.32 4.30 -7.18
C LEU A 39 6.86 4.53 -7.55
N PHE A 40 5.99 4.50 -6.54
CA PHE A 40 4.58 4.86 -6.66
C PHE A 40 4.39 6.31 -6.23
N TYR A 41 3.84 7.12 -7.14
CA TYR A 41 3.53 8.52 -6.95
C TYR A 41 2.02 8.70 -6.96
N PHE A 42 1.48 9.36 -5.93
CA PHE A 42 0.05 9.65 -5.85
C PHE A 42 -0.20 10.89 -4.98
N ASP A 43 -1.31 11.57 -5.23
CA ASP A 43 -1.76 12.70 -4.39
C ASP A 43 -2.87 12.22 -3.47
N ALA A 44 -2.79 12.56 -2.18
CA ALA A 44 -3.76 12.15 -1.17
C ALA A 44 -4.06 13.32 -0.22
N PRO A 45 -5.16 13.30 0.54
CA PRO A 45 -5.47 14.38 1.48
C PRO A 45 -4.49 14.45 2.65
N ARG A 46 -3.77 13.35 2.96
CA ARG A 46 -2.71 13.30 3.98
C ARG A 46 -1.51 12.48 3.51
N LEU A 47 -0.40 12.56 4.25
CA LEU A 47 0.78 11.76 3.99
C LEU A 47 0.51 10.29 4.36
N VAL A 48 0.71 9.38 3.42
CA VAL A 48 0.55 7.93 3.59
C VAL A 48 1.92 7.36 3.87
N ASN A 49 2.11 6.81 5.07
CA ASN A 49 3.31 6.08 5.41
C ASN A 49 3.27 4.67 4.85
N GLU A 50 4.43 4.09 4.61
CA GLU A 50 4.59 2.76 4.04
C GLU A 50 3.90 1.69 4.91
N ASP A 51 3.88 1.86 6.24
CA ASP A 51 3.17 1.00 7.20
C ASP A 51 1.65 0.88 6.94
N GLU A 52 1.01 1.92 6.42
CA GLU A 52 -0.44 1.92 6.14
C GLU A 52 -0.82 1.16 4.86
N ILE A 53 0.17 0.95 3.99
CA ILE A 53 0.07 0.33 2.66
C ILE A 53 0.89 -0.95 2.55
N GLU A 54 1.74 -1.24 3.53
CA GLU A 54 2.41 -2.51 3.69
C GLU A 54 1.31 -3.56 3.84
N TYR A 55 1.35 -4.52 2.93
CA TYR A 55 0.48 -5.67 3.00
C TYR A 55 1.02 -6.51 4.17
N ASP A 56 0.45 -6.31 5.35
CA ASP A 56 0.36 -7.36 6.37
C ASP A 56 -0.28 -8.55 5.67
N TRP A 57 0.55 -9.40 5.06
CA TRP A 57 0.21 -10.79 4.97
C TRP A 57 0.13 -11.18 6.44
N PRO A 58 -1.07 -11.43 7.00
CA PRO A 58 -1.11 -11.88 8.38
C PRO A 58 -0.17 -13.08 8.41
N ASP A 59 0.80 -13.04 9.32
CA ASP A 59 1.67 -14.17 9.62
C ASP A 59 0.81 -15.43 9.45
N PRO A 60 1.18 -16.39 8.55
CA PRO A 60 0.33 -17.55 8.31
C PRO A 60 -0.03 -18.09 9.69
N PRO A 61 -1.33 -18.26 10.00
CA PRO A 61 -1.77 -18.50 11.38
C PRO A 61 -0.87 -19.59 11.93
N THR A 62 -0.05 -19.24 12.94
CA THR A 62 0.93 -20.17 13.50
C THR A 62 0.16 -21.45 13.74
N PRO A 63 0.50 -22.57 13.06
CA PRO A 63 -0.29 -23.78 13.20
C PRO A 63 -0.38 -24.07 14.70
N PRO A 64 -1.58 -24.27 15.25
CA PRO A 64 -1.73 -24.52 16.68
C PRO A 64 -0.74 -25.64 17.01
N GLY A 65 0.16 -25.35 17.95
CA GLY A 65 1.22 -26.28 18.35
C GLY A 65 0.61 -27.66 18.51
N ILE A 66 1.07 -28.60 17.69
CA ILE A 66 0.68 -30.00 17.80
C ILE A 66 1.07 -30.42 19.23
N PRO A 67 0.13 -30.95 20.04
CA PRO A 67 0.37 -31.29 21.43
C PRO A 67 1.49 -32.31 21.62
#